data_AF-A0A8H4VJL4-F1
#
_entry.id   AF-A0A8H4VJL4-F1
#
_cell.length_a   1.000
_cell.length_b   1.000
_cell.length_c   1.000
_cell.angle_alpha   90.00
_cell.angle_beta   90.00
_cell.angle_gamma   90.00
#
_symmetry.space_group_name_H-M   'P 1'
#
loop_
_entity.id
_entity.type
_entity.pdbx_description
1 polymer ?
#
loop_
_entity_poly.entity_id
_entity_poly.type
_entity_poly.pdbx_seq_one_letter_code
_entity_poly.pdbx_strand_id
1 'polypeptide(L)'
;MSASVAEHSIQEKSPDAQVQQQPRNTQLSHHDYVYVKAQIHSTSARQLVFANGIINFLFGLSVMFMPQIFHDGKVARFISRVSGLASPIWETNPSSAFDVAILMMGFAFAAVTAGQSDSNDAYRSVAALNGASGIAGLLTCILSPHTYGSTFLLFTSVQNLLWYALIVHVGEFGHMDCLGLSTRGLYVIEERLARDVLKHIPHPGQHFMQHHGREKAAGN
;
A
#
# COMPACT_ATOMS: atom_id res chain seq x y z
N MET A 1 72.06 32.91 -9.63
CA MET A 1 72.66 33.06 -8.29
C MET A 1 71.52 33.17 -7.29
N SER A 2 71.65 32.45 -6.16
CA SER A 2 70.81 32.50 -4.95
C SER A 2 69.44 31.82 -5.05
N ALA A 3 68.97 31.04 -4.07
CA ALA A 3 69.61 30.28 -2.99
C ALA A 3 68.58 29.20 -2.59
N SER A 4 69.07 27.98 -2.38
CA SER A 4 68.32 26.84 -1.86
C SER A 4 68.05 27.05 -0.36
N VAL A 5 66.80 26.91 0.07
CA VAL A 5 66.42 26.77 1.48
C VAL A 5 65.70 25.45 1.61
N ALA A 6 66.34 24.51 2.29
CA ALA A 6 65.82 23.20 2.64
C ALA A 6 65.10 23.29 3.99
N GLU A 7 63.78 23.11 3.99
CA GLU A 7 63.00 22.93 5.20
C GLU A 7 62.93 21.44 5.54
N HIS A 8 63.71 21.03 6.53
CA HIS A 8 63.62 19.74 7.18
C HIS A 8 62.44 19.77 8.18
N SER A 9 61.30 19.23 7.77
CA SER A 9 60.18 18.94 8.69
C SER A 9 60.40 17.57 9.32
N ILE A 10 60.61 17.58 10.63
CA ILE A 10 60.73 16.40 11.50
C ILE A 10 59.33 15.78 11.62
N GLN A 11 59.16 14.60 11.03
CA GLN A 11 57.91 13.84 11.07
C GLN A 11 57.90 12.99 12.35
N GLU A 12 57.19 13.47 13.38
CA GLU A 12 56.90 12.68 14.58
C GLU A 12 56.11 11.43 14.21
N LYS A 13 56.76 10.29 14.40
CA LYS A 13 56.18 8.95 14.24
C LYS A 13 55.28 8.67 15.44
N SER A 14 54.00 9.00 15.30
CA SER A 14 52.96 8.63 16.27
C SER A 14 52.89 7.09 16.38
N PRO A 15 52.93 6.50 17.59
CA PRO A 15 52.93 5.06 17.76
C PRO A 15 51.59 4.47 17.34
N ASP A 16 51.69 3.45 16.50
CA ASP A 16 50.62 2.63 15.97
C ASP A 16 49.69 2.15 17.09
N ALA A 17 48.54 2.82 17.23
CA ALA A 17 47.37 2.24 17.85
C ALA A 17 46.90 1.11 16.91
N GLN A 18 47.37 -0.11 17.18
CA GLN A 18 46.78 -1.33 16.65
C GLN A 18 45.35 -1.42 17.19
N VAL A 19 44.44 -0.71 16.52
CA VAL A 19 43.00 -0.95 16.62
C VAL A 19 42.82 -2.35 16.06
N GLN A 20 42.80 -3.31 16.97
CA GLN A 20 42.38 -4.67 16.77
C GLN A 20 40.96 -4.58 16.19
N GLN A 21 40.87 -4.53 14.84
CA GLN A 21 39.64 -4.67 14.10
C GLN A 21 39.20 -6.11 14.29
N GLN A 22 38.64 -6.37 15.46
CA GLN A 22 37.89 -7.55 15.76
C GLN A 22 36.84 -7.64 14.65
N PRO A 23 36.85 -8.70 13.82
CA PRO A 23 35.88 -8.84 12.75
C PRO A 23 34.52 -8.77 13.43
N ARG A 24 33.81 -7.66 13.18
CA ARG A 24 32.47 -7.43 13.65
C ARG A 24 31.68 -8.53 12.99
N ASN A 25 31.55 -9.66 13.69
CA ASN A 25 30.59 -10.71 13.42
C ASN A 25 29.25 -10.02 13.50
N THR A 26 28.89 -9.41 12.38
CA THR A 26 27.64 -8.73 12.16
C THR A 26 26.70 -9.90 11.97
N GLN A 27 26.35 -10.55 13.08
CA GLN A 27 25.13 -11.31 13.15
C GLN A 27 24.07 -10.26 12.83
N LEU A 28 23.74 -10.17 11.54
CA LEU A 28 22.58 -9.46 11.08
C LEU A 28 21.46 -10.02 11.95
N SER A 29 20.97 -9.20 12.86
CA SER A 29 19.96 -9.65 13.80
C SER A 29 18.85 -10.24 12.96
N HIS A 30 18.22 -11.32 13.40
CA HIS A 30 17.11 -11.92 12.65
C HIS A 30 16.04 -10.85 12.30
N HIS A 31 15.97 -9.77 13.08
CA HIS A 31 15.21 -8.55 12.78
C HIS A 31 15.63 -7.80 11.51
N ASP A 32 16.92 -7.60 11.28
CA ASP A 32 17.45 -6.89 10.11
C ASP A 32 17.25 -7.69 8.82
N TYR A 33 17.38 -9.02 8.89
CA TYR A 33 17.12 -9.91 7.74
C TYR A 33 15.65 -9.88 7.31
N VAL A 34 14.72 -9.81 8.28
CA VAL A 34 13.28 -9.67 8.01
C VAL A 34 12.98 -8.31 7.39
N TYR A 35 13.65 -7.25 7.82
CA TYR A 35 13.48 -5.90 7.26
C TYR A 35 13.97 -5.80 5.81
N VAL A 36 15.16 -6.31 5.52
CA VAL A 36 15.74 -6.30 4.16
C VAL A 36 14.90 -7.15 3.20
N LYS A 37 14.43 -8.34 3.65
CA LYS A 37 13.54 -9.17 2.82
C LYS A 37 12.22 -8.44 2.52
N ALA A 38 11.63 -7.78 3.53
CA ALA A 38 10.41 -7.00 3.36
C ALA A 38 10.58 -5.80 2.40
N GLN A 39 11.78 -5.24 2.31
CA GLN A 39 12.08 -4.09 1.45
C GLN A 39 12.29 -4.48 -0.03
N ILE A 40 12.97 -5.60 -0.32
CA ILE A 40 13.19 -6.07 -1.71
C ILE A 40 11.86 -6.51 -2.36
N HIS A 41 10.97 -7.16 -1.59
CA HIS A 41 9.68 -7.63 -2.09
C HIS A 41 8.68 -6.47 -2.33
N SER A 42 8.92 -5.33 -1.67
CA SER A 42 8.14 -4.11 -1.84
C SER A 42 8.14 -3.63 -3.30
N THR A 43 9.26 -3.73 -4.01
CA THR A 43 9.40 -3.19 -5.38
C THR A 43 8.55 -3.93 -6.41
N SER A 44 8.47 -5.26 -6.35
CA SER A 44 7.67 -6.04 -7.30
C SER A 44 6.18 -5.85 -7.07
N ALA A 45 5.74 -5.87 -5.80
CA ALA A 45 4.35 -5.58 -5.44
C ALA A 45 3.94 -4.17 -5.85
N ARG A 46 4.83 -3.18 -5.66
CA ARG A 46 4.64 -1.79 -6.10
C ARG A 46 4.39 -1.68 -7.59
N GLN A 47 5.26 -2.29 -8.41
CA GLN A 47 5.13 -2.28 -9.87
C GLN A 47 3.82 -2.94 -10.30
N LEU A 48 3.43 -4.03 -9.66
CA LEU A 48 2.18 -4.73 -9.94
C LEU A 48 0.95 -3.88 -9.58
N VAL A 49 0.94 -3.23 -8.41
CA VAL A 49 -0.14 -2.33 -7.98
C VAL A 49 -0.25 -1.13 -8.91
N PHE A 50 0.88 -0.55 -9.32
CA PHE A 50 0.91 0.54 -10.28
C PHE A 50 0.36 0.11 -11.66
N ALA A 51 0.78 -1.06 -12.15
CA ALA A 51 0.29 -1.63 -13.40
C ALA A 51 -1.22 -1.92 -13.34
N ASN A 52 -1.71 -2.48 -12.22
CA ASN A 52 -3.14 -2.66 -11.97
C ASN A 52 -3.90 -1.33 -12.08
N GLY A 53 -3.37 -0.27 -11.47
CA GLY A 53 -3.96 1.07 -11.57
C GLY A 53 -4.06 1.58 -13.01
N ILE A 54 -2.98 1.48 -13.78
CA ILE A 54 -2.98 1.89 -15.21
C ILE A 54 -3.97 1.05 -16.02
N ILE A 55 -3.98 -0.27 -15.83
CA ILE A 55 -4.87 -1.17 -16.58
C ILE A 55 -6.33 -0.87 -16.25
N ASN A 56 -6.69 -0.66 -14.98
CA ASN A 56 -8.04 -0.30 -14.58
C ASN A 56 -8.44 1.08 -15.10
N PHE A 57 -7.52 2.04 -15.18
CA PHE A 57 -7.77 3.35 -15.77
C PHE A 57 -8.10 3.23 -17.26
N LEU A 58 -7.26 2.51 -18.02
CA LEU A 58 -7.48 2.27 -19.44
C LEU A 58 -8.77 1.49 -19.68
N PHE A 59 -9.07 0.52 -18.81
CA PHE A 59 -10.31 -0.25 -18.88
C PHE A 59 -11.52 0.64 -18.62
N GLY A 60 -11.51 1.46 -17.57
CA GLY A 60 -12.57 2.44 -17.31
C GLY A 60 -12.77 3.41 -18.48
N LEU A 61 -11.68 3.89 -19.10
CA LEU A 61 -11.75 4.79 -20.25
C LEU A 61 -12.39 4.06 -21.43
N SER A 62 -11.99 2.81 -21.67
CA SER A 62 -12.54 2.01 -22.76
C SER A 62 -14.02 1.71 -22.59
N VAL A 63 -14.51 1.55 -21.35
CA VAL A 63 -15.94 1.39 -21.08
C VAL A 63 -16.71 2.67 -21.38
N MET A 64 -16.15 3.84 -21.04
CA MET A 64 -16.78 5.14 -21.34
C MET A 64 -16.79 5.48 -22.83
N PHE A 65 -15.67 5.30 -23.52
CA PHE A 65 -15.48 5.78 -24.90
C PHE A 65 -15.71 4.71 -25.97
N MET A 66 -15.61 3.43 -25.62
CA MET A 66 -15.75 2.29 -26.53
C MET A 66 -16.65 1.19 -25.93
N PRO A 67 -17.89 1.51 -25.51
CA PRO A 67 -18.78 0.56 -24.86
C PRO A 67 -19.06 -0.68 -25.74
N GLN A 68 -18.99 -0.53 -27.06
CA GLN A 68 -19.19 -1.63 -28.01
C GLN A 68 -18.24 -2.82 -27.81
N ILE A 69 -17.03 -2.59 -27.27
CA ILE A 69 -16.04 -3.66 -27.03
C ILE A 69 -16.48 -4.54 -25.85
N PHE A 70 -17.03 -3.94 -24.80
CA PHE A 70 -17.30 -4.62 -23.53
C PHE A 70 -18.76 -4.94 -23.28
N HIS A 71 -19.70 -4.15 -23.82
CA HIS A 71 -21.14 -4.38 -23.69
C HIS A 71 -21.68 -5.24 -24.83
N ASP A 72 -21.30 -4.91 -26.08
CA ASP A 72 -21.83 -5.61 -27.26
C ASP A 72 -20.84 -6.59 -27.91
N GLY A 73 -19.64 -6.71 -27.34
CA GLY A 73 -18.54 -7.48 -27.89
C GLY A 73 -18.73 -9.00 -27.81
N LYS A 74 -17.91 -9.72 -28.59
CA LYS A 74 -17.91 -11.20 -28.62
C LYS A 74 -17.64 -11.81 -27.24
N VAL A 75 -16.82 -11.16 -26.42
CA VAL A 75 -16.46 -11.63 -25.06
C VAL A 75 -17.68 -11.58 -24.15
N ALA A 76 -18.43 -10.47 -24.13
CA ALA A 76 -19.65 -10.36 -23.33
C ALA A 76 -20.71 -11.38 -23.76
N ARG A 77 -20.90 -11.58 -25.07
CA ARG A 77 -21.82 -12.62 -25.57
C ARG A 77 -21.37 -14.03 -25.18
N PHE A 78 -20.07 -14.31 -25.23
CA PHE A 78 -19.52 -15.59 -24.83
C PHE A 78 -19.74 -15.85 -23.33
N ILE A 79 -19.39 -14.89 -22.47
CA ILE A 79 -19.56 -15.03 -21.02
C ILE A 79 -21.06 -15.10 -20.67
N SER A 80 -21.93 -14.31 -21.30
CA SER A 80 -23.38 -14.40 -21.12
C SER A 80 -23.91 -15.80 -21.48
N ARG A 81 -23.45 -16.37 -22.60
CA ARG A 81 -23.82 -17.74 -23.01
C ARG A 81 -23.34 -18.80 -22.01
N VAL A 82 -22.15 -18.65 -21.43
CA VAL A 82 -21.59 -19.61 -20.47
C VAL A 82 -22.21 -19.47 -19.08
N SER A 83 -22.43 -18.23 -18.63
CA SER A 83 -22.92 -17.94 -17.27
C SER A 83 -24.45 -17.93 -17.16
N GLY A 84 -25.16 -17.79 -18.27
CA GLY A 84 -26.62 -17.58 -18.28
C GLY A 84 -27.05 -16.20 -17.79
N LEU A 85 -26.10 -15.30 -17.47
CA LEU A 85 -26.39 -13.93 -17.06
C LEU A 85 -26.82 -13.08 -18.24
N ALA A 86 -27.64 -12.06 -17.95
CA ALA A 86 -28.04 -11.08 -18.94
C ALA A 86 -26.80 -10.41 -19.57
N SER A 87 -26.83 -10.29 -20.90
CA SER A 87 -25.83 -9.49 -21.63
C SER A 87 -26.16 -8.02 -21.38
N PRO A 88 -25.21 -7.21 -20.90
CA PRO A 88 -25.48 -5.81 -20.63
C PRO A 88 -25.54 -5.06 -21.96
N ILE A 89 -26.74 -4.66 -22.39
CA ILE A 89 -26.95 -3.88 -23.61
C ILE A 89 -26.80 -2.40 -23.26
N TRP A 90 -25.80 -1.74 -23.83
CA TRP A 90 -25.50 -0.33 -23.56
C TRP A 90 -26.70 0.58 -23.77
N GLU A 91 -27.46 0.35 -24.85
CA GLU A 91 -28.63 1.16 -25.22
C GLU A 91 -29.74 1.13 -24.16
N THR A 92 -29.83 0.06 -23.37
CA THR A 92 -30.89 -0.08 -22.36
C THR A 92 -30.55 0.57 -21.03
N ASN A 93 -29.27 0.65 -20.65
CA ASN A 93 -28.85 1.10 -19.32
C ASN A 93 -27.49 1.83 -19.32
N PRO A 94 -27.35 2.96 -20.05
CA PRO A 94 -26.08 3.67 -20.16
C PRO A 94 -25.58 4.22 -18.81
N SER A 95 -26.49 4.62 -17.91
CA SER A 95 -26.12 5.13 -16.58
C SER A 95 -25.30 4.12 -15.79
N SER A 96 -25.73 2.85 -15.78
CA SER A 96 -25.06 1.80 -15.01
C SER A 96 -23.62 1.56 -15.47
N ALA A 97 -23.37 1.69 -16.78
CA ALA A 97 -22.05 1.50 -17.34
C ALA A 97 -21.13 2.69 -17.03
N PHE A 98 -21.66 3.91 -17.02
CA PHE A 98 -20.94 5.09 -16.52
C PHE A 98 -20.61 4.97 -15.03
N ASP A 99 -21.54 4.52 -14.20
CA ASP A 99 -21.32 4.35 -12.75
C ASP A 99 -20.19 3.34 -12.48
N VAL A 100 -20.19 2.21 -13.18
CA VAL A 100 -19.10 1.24 -13.05
C VAL A 100 -17.78 1.78 -13.60
N ALA A 101 -17.80 2.51 -14.71
CA ALA A 101 -16.58 3.12 -15.23
C ALA A 101 -15.98 4.14 -14.25
N ILE A 102 -16.80 5.00 -13.63
CA ILE A 102 -16.36 5.94 -12.59
C ILE A 102 -15.79 5.18 -11.38
N LEU A 103 -16.44 4.11 -10.95
CA LEU A 103 -15.94 3.28 -9.86
C LEU A 103 -14.56 2.68 -10.21
N MET A 104 -14.40 2.17 -11.44
CA MET A 104 -13.11 1.65 -11.93
C MET A 104 -12.04 2.73 -11.99
N MET A 105 -12.39 3.97 -12.39
CA MET A 105 -11.48 5.11 -12.33
C MET A 105 -11.04 5.43 -10.90
N GLY A 106 -11.96 5.35 -9.94
CA GLY A 106 -11.66 5.53 -8.51
C GLY A 106 -10.66 4.49 -8.02
N PHE A 107 -10.88 3.21 -8.35
CA PHE A 107 -9.93 2.15 -8.02
C PHE A 107 -8.58 2.31 -8.73
N ALA A 108 -8.61 2.72 -9.99
CA ALA A 108 -7.41 3.00 -10.76
C ALA A 108 -6.57 4.09 -10.11
N PHE A 109 -7.19 5.20 -9.72
CA PHE A 109 -6.52 6.31 -9.04
C PHE A 109 -5.92 5.86 -7.71
N ALA A 110 -6.70 5.16 -6.87
CA ALA A 110 -6.21 4.61 -5.60
C ALA A 110 -5.01 3.68 -5.80
N ALA A 111 -5.03 2.81 -6.81
CA ALA A 111 -3.95 1.90 -7.14
C ALA A 111 -2.71 2.62 -7.68
N VAL A 112 -2.86 3.65 -8.53
CA VAL A 112 -1.73 4.46 -9.01
C VAL A 112 -1.06 5.20 -7.84
N THR A 113 -1.84 5.86 -6.98
CA THR A 113 -1.31 6.56 -5.81
C THR A 113 -0.64 5.60 -4.84
N ALA A 114 -1.25 4.43 -4.59
CA ALA A 114 -0.62 3.40 -3.78
C ALA A 114 0.70 2.91 -4.40
N GLY A 115 0.73 2.65 -5.71
CA GLY A 115 1.93 2.23 -6.44
C GLY A 115 3.05 3.28 -6.50
N GLN A 116 2.75 4.54 -6.19
CA GLN A 116 3.76 5.58 -6.01
C GLN A 116 4.29 5.66 -4.57
N SER A 117 3.54 5.14 -3.59
CA SER A 117 3.97 5.06 -2.19
C SER A 117 5.10 4.04 -2.01
N ASP A 118 5.96 4.25 -1.02
CA ASP A 118 6.94 3.25 -0.55
C ASP A 118 6.39 2.39 0.62
N SER A 119 5.12 2.57 0.98
CA SER A 119 4.48 1.83 2.08
C SER A 119 3.82 0.55 1.60
N ASN A 120 4.23 -0.59 2.18
CA ASN A 120 3.59 -1.89 1.94
C ASN A 120 2.10 -1.91 2.35
N ASP A 121 1.70 -1.09 3.32
CA ASP A 121 0.31 -0.99 3.75
C ASP A 121 -0.59 -0.38 2.66
N ALA A 122 -0.04 0.47 1.79
CA ALA A 122 -0.77 0.99 0.64
C ALA A 122 -1.10 -0.13 -0.36
N TYR A 123 -0.13 -1.01 -0.64
CA TYR A 123 -0.32 -2.15 -1.56
C TYR A 123 -1.32 -3.16 -0.99
N ARG A 124 -1.23 -3.44 0.32
CA ARG A 124 -2.18 -4.31 1.03
C ARG A 124 -3.59 -3.75 0.98
N SER A 125 -3.74 -2.44 1.15
CA SER A 125 -5.04 -1.76 1.04
C SER A 125 -5.65 -1.91 -0.35
N VAL A 126 -4.85 -1.77 -1.42
CA VAL A 126 -5.32 -2.00 -2.80
C VAL A 126 -5.69 -3.47 -3.02
N ALA A 127 -4.90 -4.41 -2.50
CA ALA A 127 -5.25 -5.82 -2.56
C ALA A 127 -6.59 -6.07 -1.86
N ALA A 128 -6.76 -5.57 -0.64
CA ALA A 128 -8.00 -5.68 0.13
C ALA A 128 -9.20 -5.14 -0.65
N LEU A 129 -9.03 -3.98 -1.27
CA LEU A 129 -10.05 -3.32 -2.07
C LEU A 129 -10.46 -4.16 -3.28
N ASN A 130 -9.49 -4.65 -4.05
CA ASN A 130 -9.73 -5.58 -5.16
C ASN A 130 -10.42 -6.87 -4.68
N GLY A 131 -9.96 -7.46 -3.57
CA GLY A 131 -10.56 -8.66 -2.99
C GLY A 131 -12.01 -8.44 -2.57
N ALA A 132 -12.28 -7.36 -1.85
CA ALA A 132 -13.62 -6.99 -1.40
C ALA A 132 -14.56 -6.72 -2.58
N SER A 133 -14.13 -5.93 -3.57
CA SER A 133 -14.91 -5.64 -4.77
C SER A 133 -15.17 -6.90 -5.60
N GLY A 134 -14.17 -7.78 -5.73
CA GLY A 134 -14.31 -9.06 -6.42
C GLY A 134 -15.31 -9.99 -5.75
N ILE A 135 -15.22 -10.17 -4.42
CA ILE A 135 -16.17 -10.99 -3.66
C ILE A 135 -17.58 -10.39 -3.72
N ALA A 136 -17.72 -9.08 -3.49
CA ALA A 136 -19.02 -8.41 -3.51
C ALA A 136 -19.70 -8.54 -4.87
N GLY A 137 -18.98 -8.35 -5.96
CA GLY A 137 -19.53 -8.48 -7.30
C GLY A 137 -19.88 -9.93 -7.66
N LEU A 138 -19.05 -10.91 -7.28
CA LEU A 138 -19.41 -12.34 -7.42
C LEU A 138 -20.67 -12.70 -6.63
N LEU A 139 -20.76 -12.29 -5.36
CA LEU A 139 -21.93 -12.54 -4.52
C LEU A 139 -23.18 -11.88 -5.13
N THR A 140 -23.05 -10.67 -5.67
CA THR A 140 -24.14 -9.97 -6.34
C THR A 140 -24.63 -10.75 -7.57
N CYS A 141 -23.70 -11.28 -8.38
CA CYS A 141 -24.02 -12.13 -9.52
C CYS A 141 -24.70 -13.45 -9.12
N ILE A 142 -24.35 -14.04 -7.96
CA ILE A 142 -24.93 -15.30 -7.48
C ILE A 142 -26.30 -15.10 -6.82
N LEU A 143 -26.42 -14.09 -5.94
CA LEU A 143 -27.61 -13.87 -5.12
C LEU A 143 -28.74 -13.19 -5.91
N SER A 144 -28.39 -12.30 -6.83
CA SER A 144 -29.37 -11.50 -7.59
C SER A 144 -29.02 -11.42 -9.09
N PRO A 145 -28.92 -12.57 -9.78
CA PRO A 145 -28.45 -12.66 -11.17
C PRO A 145 -29.29 -11.85 -12.16
N HIS A 146 -30.60 -11.69 -11.90
CA HIS A 146 -31.52 -10.99 -12.80
C HIS A 146 -31.66 -9.48 -12.53
N THR A 147 -31.36 -9.04 -11.31
CA THR A 147 -31.56 -7.64 -10.90
C THR A 147 -30.26 -6.83 -10.98
N TYR A 148 -29.16 -7.42 -10.50
CA TYR A 148 -27.87 -6.74 -10.40
C TYR A 148 -26.75 -7.51 -11.11
N GLY A 149 -26.95 -8.82 -11.33
CA GLY A 149 -26.01 -9.65 -12.07
C GLY A 149 -25.91 -9.21 -13.52
N SER A 150 -24.68 -8.96 -13.96
CA SER A 150 -24.38 -8.79 -15.37
C SER A 150 -23.10 -9.53 -15.72
N THR A 151 -22.99 -9.91 -16.98
CA THR A 151 -21.77 -10.50 -17.53
C THR A 151 -20.55 -9.60 -17.28
N PHE A 152 -20.74 -8.28 -17.40
CA PHE A 152 -19.69 -7.30 -17.16
C PHE A 152 -19.27 -7.27 -15.68
N LEU A 153 -20.22 -7.23 -14.76
CA LEU A 153 -19.94 -7.30 -13.32
C LEU A 153 -19.22 -8.60 -12.94
N LEU A 154 -19.61 -9.74 -13.52
CA LEU A 154 -18.94 -11.01 -13.30
C LEU A 154 -17.48 -10.96 -13.77
N PHE A 155 -17.24 -10.43 -14.98
CA PHE A 155 -15.89 -10.29 -15.53
C PHE A 155 -15.00 -9.39 -14.67
N THR A 156 -15.48 -8.20 -14.31
CA THR A 156 -14.71 -7.26 -13.47
C THR A 156 -14.46 -7.83 -12.07
N SER A 157 -15.42 -8.60 -11.53
CA SER A 157 -15.25 -9.28 -10.24
C SER A 157 -14.13 -10.33 -10.28
N VAL A 158 -14.11 -11.17 -11.32
CA VAL A 158 -13.04 -12.16 -11.52
C VAL A 158 -11.70 -11.47 -11.73
N GLN A 159 -11.65 -10.40 -12.54
CA GLN A 159 -10.44 -9.62 -12.75
C GLN A 159 -9.90 -9.04 -11.43
N ASN A 160 -10.76 -8.48 -10.59
CA ASN A 160 -10.39 -7.96 -9.28
C ASN A 160 -9.84 -9.06 -8.35
N LEU A 161 -10.44 -10.25 -8.36
CA LEU A 161 -9.91 -11.40 -7.60
C LEU A 161 -8.54 -11.87 -8.12
N LEU A 162 -8.32 -11.85 -9.43
CA LEU A 162 -7.02 -12.17 -10.01
C LEU A 162 -5.97 -11.16 -9.58
N TRP A 163 -6.27 -9.86 -9.61
CA TRP A 163 -5.36 -8.83 -9.12
C TRP A 163 -5.10 -8.96 -7.62
N TYR A 164 -6.13 -9.24 -6.82
CA TYR A 164 -5.96 -9.54 -5.41
C TYR A 164 -4.97 -10.71 -5.21
N ALA A 165 -5.22 -11.85 -5.86
CA ALA A 165 -4.37 -13.03 -5.74
C ALA A 165 -2.92 -12.75 -6.17
N LEU A 166 -2.73 -12.01 -7.28
CA LEU A 166 -1.40 -11.64 -7.76
C LEU A 166 -0.66 -10.71 -6.78
N ILE A 167 -1.33 -9.67 -6.28
CA ILE A 167 -0.71 -8.73 -5.32
C ILE A 167 -0.35 -9.43 -4.02
N VAL A 168 -1.26 -10.26 -3.49
CA VAL A 168 -1.01 -11.03 -2.26
C VAL A 168 0.15 -12.00 -2.45
N HIS A 169 0.17 -12.73 -3.57
CA HIS A 169 1.20 -13.73 -3.85
C HIS A 169 2.57 -13.09 -4.08
N VAL A 170 2.66 -12.08 -4.95
CA VAL A 170 3.92 -11.39 -5.27
C VAL A 170 4.43 -10.57 -4.08
N GLY A 171 3.52 -10.00 -3.29
CA GLY A 171 3.87 -9.27 -2.07
C GLY A 171 4.19 -10.15 -0.86
N GLU A 172 4.03 -11.48 -0.96
CA GLU A 172 4.07 -12.42 0.16
C GLU A 172 3.21 -11.97 1.35
N PHE A 173 2.08 -11.31 1.08
CA PHE A 173 1.19 -10.82 2.13
C PHE A 173 0.31 -11.96 2.64
N GLY A 174 0.02 -11.98 3.95
CA GLY A 174 -1.02 -12.87 4.45
C GLY A 174 -2.39 -12.39 3.97
N HIS A 175 -3.28 -13.31 3.57
CA HIS A 175 -4.67 -12.97 3.22
C HIS A 175 -5.37 -12.17 4.34
N MET A 176 -5.11 -12.56 5.60
CA MET A 176 -5.62 -11.87 6.79
C MET A 176 -4.96 -10.50 7.03
N ASP A 177 -3.70 -10.33 6.63
CA ASP A 177 -3.00 -9.04 6.71
C ASP A 177 -3.63 -8.03 5.74
N CYS A 178 -3.97 -8.48 4.53
CA CYS A 178 -4.65 -7.63 3.55
C CYS A 178 -6.05 -7.21 4.01
N LEU A 179 -6.80 -8.11 4.65
CA LEU A 179 -8.13 -7.77 5.17
C LEU A 179 -8.10 -6.90 6.44
N GLY A 180 -6.91 -6.57 6.96
CA GLY A 180 -6.76 -5.85 8.23
C GLY A 180 -7.20 -6.67 9.45
N LEU A 181 -7.48 -7.96 9.26
CA LEU A 181 -7.92 -8.91 10.30
C LEU A 181 -6.74 -9.61 10.98
N SER A 182 -5.52 -9.31 10.57
CA SER A 182 -4.33 -9.86 11.20
C SER A 182 -4.18 -9.34 12.63
N THR A 183 -4.11 -10.26 13.58
CA THR A 183 -3.85 -9.98 15.00
C THR A 183 -2.56 -9.21 15.20
N ARG A 184 -1.58 -9.34 14.29
CA ARG A 184 -0.34 -8.56 14.29
C ARG A 184 -0.60 -7.07 14.02
N GLY A 185 -1.51 -6.75 13.10
CA GLY A 185 -1.88 -5.36 12.79
C GLY A 185 -2.57 -4.69 13.98
N LEU A 186 -3.48 -5.41 14.63
CA LEU A 186 -4.15 -4.96 15.86
C LEU A 186 -3.15 -4.65 16.98
N TYR A 187 -2.17 -5.53 17.21
CA TYR A 187 -1.15 -5.31 18.24
C TYR A 187 -0.30 -4.06 17.96
N VAL A 188 0.09 -3.83 16.71
CA VAL A 188 0.86 -2.63 16.32
C VAL A 188 0.04 -1.36 16.49
N ILE A 189 -1.25 -1.38 16.16
CA ILE A 189 -2.15 -0.23 16.36
C ILE A 189 -2.33 0.03 17.86
N GLU A 190 -2.53 -1.01 18.66
CA GLU A 190 -2.64 -0.91 20.12
C GLU A 190 -1.37 -0.32 20.73
N GLU A 191 -0.19 -0.75 20.31
CA GLU A 191 1.08 -0.23 20.82
C GLU A 191 1.34 1.23 20.41
N ARG A 192 0.94 1.63 19.19
CA ARG A 192 1.00 3.03 18.74
C ARG A 192 0.03 3.89 19.53
N LEU A 193 -1.19 3.42 19.72
CA LEU A 193 -2.22 4.12 20.49
C LEU A 193 -1.79 4.25 21.96
N ALA A 194 -1.24 3.21 22.56
CA ALA A 194 -0.70 3.23 23.91
C ALA A 194 0.43 4.27 24.05
N ARG A 195 1.35 4.34 23.06
CA ARG A 195 2.40 5.36 23.04
C ARG A 195 1.87 6.78 22.91
N ASP A 196 0.88 7.00 22.06
CA ASP A 196 0.32 8.34 21.86
C ASP A 196 -0.54 8.78 23.04
N VAL A 197 -1.29 7.88 23.67
CA VAL A 197 -1.98 8.15 24.95
C VAL A 197 -0.95 8.52 26.02
N LEU A 198 0.14 7.75 26.15
CA LEU A 198 1.17 8.02 27.17
C LEU A 198 1.81 9.42 27.01
N LYS A 199 1.99 9.89 25.77
CA LYS A 199 2.49 11.24 25.49
C LYS A 199 1.52 12.36 25.89
N HIS A 200 0.22 12.06 25.91
CA HIS A 200 -0.82 13.05 26.19
C HIS A 200 -1.30 13.02 27.65
N ILE A 201 -0.82 12.08 28.47
CA ILE A 201 -1.05 12.13 29.92
C ILE A 201 -0.24 13.33 30.46
N PRO A 202 -0.90 14.40 30.94
CA PRO A 202 -0.20 15.56 31.47
C PRO A 202 0.68 15.10 32.63
N HIS A 203 2.00 15.30 32.51
CA HIS A 203 2.92 14.97 33.58
C HIS A 203 2.55 15.79 34.83
N PRO A 204 2.11 15.16 35.93
CA PRO A 204 1.62 15.87 37.12
C PRO A 204 2.70 16.75 37.78
N GLY A 205 3.98 16.60 37.39
CA GLY A 205 5.09 17.40 37.89
C GLY A 205 5.30 18.76 37.22
N GLN A 206 4.74 19.04 36.04
CA GLN A 206 5.01 20.32 35.35
C GLN A 206 4.15 21.50 35.83
N HIS A 207 2.97 21.24 36.40
CA HIS A 207 2.14 22.32 36.97
C HIS A 207 2.63 22.84 38.33
N PHE A 208 3.44 22.06 39.06
CA PHE A 208 3.91 22.45 40.39
C PHE A 208 5.07 23.46 40.39
N MET A 209 5.87 23.52 39.32
CA MET A 209 6.98 24.49 39.25
C MET A 209 6.56 25.91 38.82
N GLN A 210 5.42 26.08 38.15
CA GLN A 210 4.97 27.43 37.76
C GLN A 210 4.35 28.23 38.92
N HIS A 211 3.83 27.58 39.96
CA HIS A 211 3.25 28.30 41.11
C HIS A 211 4.28 28.72 42.16
N HIS A 212 5.38 27.97 42.35
CA HIS A 212 6.41 28.35 43.33
C HIS A 212 7.41 29.41 42.83
N GLY A 213 7.45 29.71 41.52
CA GLY A 213 8.26 30.80 40.98
C GLY A 213 7.65 32.19 41.17
N ARG A 214 6.33 32.30 41.40
CA ARG A 214 5.65 33.60 41.54
C ARG A 214 5.68 34.17 42.96
N GLU A 215 5.80 33.34 44.00
CA GLU A 215 5.86 33.84 45.38
C GLU A 215 7.22 34.44 45.76
N LYS A 216 8.30 34.11 45.04
CA LYS A 216 9.62 34.70 45.30
C LYS A 216 9.88 36.05 44.63
N ALA A 217 9.00 36.51 43.74
CA ALA A 217 9.18 37.76 42.99
C ALA A 217 8.34 38.94 43.52
N ALA A 218 7.51 38.74 44.55
CA ALA A 218 6.61 39.77 45.08
C ALA A 218 7.02 40.32 46.47
N GLY A 219 8.17 39.89 47.00
CA GLY A 219 8.71 40.38 48.28
C GLY A 219 10.01 41.15 48.09
N ASN A 220 9.91 42.41 47.65
CA ASN A 220 10.91 43.46 47.86
C ASN A 220 10.25 44.84 47.76
#